data_AF-A0A257VTE5-F1
#
_entry.id   AF-A0A257VTE5-F1
#
_cell.length_a   1.000
_cell.length_b   1.000
_cell.length_c   1.000
_cell.angle_alpha   90.00
_cell.angle_beta   90.00
_cell.angle_gamma   90.00
#
_symmetry.space_group_name_H-M   'P 1'
#
loop_
_entity.id
_entity.type
_entity.pdbx_description
1 polymer ?
#
loop_
_entity_poly.entity_id
_entity_poly.type
_entity_poly.pdbx_seq_one_letter_code
_entity_poly.pdbx_strand_id
1 'polypeptide(L)'
;MRDHETAMCAYAQLAVLSHEKRQTPARDRFLLLCGVEACRAGWLDVAVRCREIHNRSQPAHQLAKHASLPDALRDPDFGRVVEHWERWCSYERAEHLLLGLNQSAAGECPESPRGAWVLEQLQTLEK
;
A
#
# COMPACT_ATOMS: atom_id res chain seq x y z
N MET A 1 -11.76 -4.69 15.49
CA MET A 1 -12.07 -3.92 14.26
C MET A 1 -10.73 -3.49 13.72
N ARG A 2 -10.36 -3.91 12.49
CA ARG A 2 -9.02 -3.65 11.95
C ARG A 2 -8.88 -2.15 11.69
N ASP A 3 -7.83 -1.52 12.20
CA ASP A 3 -7.52 -0.13 11.91
C ASP A 3 -6.92 -0.08 10.49
N HIS A 4 -7.74 0.37 9.53
CA HIS A 4 -7.35 0.50 8.13
C HIS A 4 -6.25 1.56 7.94
N GLU A 5 -6.15 2.56 8.81
CA GLU A 5 -5.10 3.56 8.76
C GLU A 5 -3.76 2.97 9.21
N THR A 6 -3.75 2.13 10.26
CA THR A 6 -2.53 1.43 10.67
C THR A 6 -2.07 0.45 9.60
N ALA A 7 -3.00 -0.28 8.97
CA ALA A 7 -2.68 -1.18 7.87
C ALA A 7 -2.11 -0.44 6.66
N MET A 8 -2.71 0.70 6.30
CA MET A 8 -2.19 1.61 5.26
C MET A 8 -0.75 2.04 5.57
N CYS A 9 -0.48 2.50 6.79
CA CYS A 9 0.86 2.87 7.26
C CYS A 9 1.86 1.71 7.10
N ALA A 10 1.49 0.52 7.57
CA ALA A 10 2.36 -0.65 7.53
C ALA A 10 2.73 -1.05 6.10
N TYR A 11 1.75 -1.07 5.20
CA TYR A 11 2.00 -1.38 3.80
C TYR A 11 2.82 -0.29 3.09
N ALA A 12 2.62 0.99 3.41
CA ALA A 12 3.45 2.07 2.89
C ALA A 12 4.93 1.91 3.29
N GLN A 13 5.21 1.59 4.55
CA GLN A 13 6.56 1.31 5.04
C GLN A 13 7.20 0.14 4.30
N LEU A 14 6.47 -0.97 4.18
CA LEU A 14 6.97 -2.15 3.46
C LEU A 14 7.22 -1.85 1.98
N ALA A 15 6.44 -0.98 1.36
CA ALA A 15 6.68 -0.55 -0.02
C ALA A 15 8.00 0.23 -0.13
N VAL A 16 8.27 1.18 0.78
CA VAL A 16 9.54 1.93 0.84
C VAL A 16 10.72 0.99 1.05
N LEU A 17 10.67 0.13 2.07
CA LEU A 17 11.75 -0.82 2.36
C LEU A 17 11.99 -1.80 1.20
N SER A 18 10.92 -2.24 0.53
CA SER A 18 11.05 -3.11 -0.66
C SER A 18 11.66 -2.36 -1.84
N HIS A 19 11.37 -1.07 -1.99
CA HIS A 19 11.96 -0.23 -3.03
C HIS A 19 13.47 -0.04 -2.81
N GLU A 20 13.89 0.30 -1.58
CA GLU A 20 15.31 0.42 -1.20
C GLU A 20 16.09 -0.88 -1.46
N LYS A 21 15.45 -2.03 -1.21
CA LYS A 21 16.01 -3.37 -1.48
C LYS A 21 15.90 -3.81 -2.94
N ARG A 22 15.42 -2.95 -3.84
CA ARG A 22 15.18 -3.23 -5.28
C ARG A 22 14.26 -4.42 -5.54
N GLN A 23 13.33 -4.69 -4.62
CA GLN A 23 12.33 -5.75 -4.72
C GLN A 23 11.03 -5.22 -5.33
N THR A 24 11.09 -4.78 -6.59
CA THR A 24 9.97 -4.15 -7.31
C THR A 24 8.65 -4.94 -7.25
N PRO A 25 8.63 -6.29 -7.42
CA PRO A 25 7.38 -7.05 -7.32
C PRO A 25 6.75 -7.01 -5.93
N ALA A 26 7.56 -6.99 -4.86
CA ALA A 26 7.05 -6.89 -3.49
C ALA A 26 6.55 -5.47 -3.19
N ARG A 27 7.31 -4.45 -3.62
CA ARG A 27 6.88 -3.04 -3.54
C ARG A 27 5.50 -2.84 -4.15
N ASP A 28 5.29 -3.31 -5.38
CA ASP A 28 4.05 -3.06 -6.11
C ASP A 28 2.84 -3.76 -5.47
N ARG A 29 3.04 -4.92 -4.84
CA ARG A 29 2.02 -5.61 -4.04
C ARG A 29 1.67 -4.84 -2.77
N PHE A 30 2.67 -4.38 -2.02
CA PHE A 30 2.45 -3.57 -0.83
C PHE A 30 1.78 -2.24 -1.17
N LEU A 31 2.14 -1.63 -2.29
CA LEU A 31 1.56 -0.39 -2.76
C LEU A 31 0.08 -0.56 -3.16
N LEU A 32 -0.28 -1.71 -3.75
CA LEU A 32 -1.68 -2.07 -4.01
C LEU A 32 -2.48 -2.23 -2.71
N LEU A 33 -1.96 -3.00 -1.75
CA LEU A 33 -2.60 -3.20 -0.45
C LEU A 33 -2.74 -1.88 0.33
N CYS A 34 -1.72 -1.03 0.31
CA CYS A 34 -1.75 0.32 0.88
C CYS A 34 -2.90 1.15 0.29
N GLY A 35 -3.01 1.20 -1.04
CA GLY A 35 -4.08 1.95 -1.70
C GLY A 35 -5.49 1.43 -1.40
N VAL A 36 -5.64 0.11 -1.22
CA VAL A 36 -6.92 -0.52 -0.81
C VAL A 36 -7.28 -0.11 0.62
N GLU A 37 -6.35 -0.23 1.57
CA GLU A 37 -6.59 0.16 2.96
C GLU A 37 -6.83 1.67 3.09
N ALA A 38 -6.14 2.49 2.29
CA ALA A 38 -6.39 3.92 2.20
C ALA A 38 -7.82 4.23 1.74
N CYS A 39 -8.35 3.49 0.76
CA CYS A 39 -9.76 3.64 0.35
C CYS A 39 -10.73 3.29 1.48
N ARG A 40 -10.44 2.21 2.22
CA ARG A 40 -11.28 1.76 3.35
C ARG A 40 -11.21 2.73 4.54
N ALA A 41 -10.08 3.38 4.75
CA ALA A 41 -9.86 4.40 5.76
C ALA A 41 -10.36 5.80 5.37
N GLY A 42 -10.78 6.01 4.11
CA GLY A 42 -11.24 7.31 3.61
C GLY A 42 -10.12 8.24 3.13
N TRP A 43 -8.87 7.80 3.09
CA TRP A 43 -7.71 8.55 2.58
C TRP A 43 -7.58 8.42 1.05
N LEU A 44 -8.50 9.05 0.32
CA LEU A 44 -8.55 8.93 -1.14
C LEU A 44 -7.31 9.49 -1.85
N ASP A 45 -6.68 10.53 -1.32
CA ASP A 45 -5.46 11.11 -1.90
C ASP A 45 -4.30 10.10 -1.90
N VAL A 46 -4.16 9.34 -0.82
CA VAL A 46 -3.19 8.24 -0.71
C VAL A 46 -3.50 7.17 -1.75
N ALA A 47 -4.78 6.78 -1.88
CA ALA A 47 -5.19 5.79 -2.87
C ALA A 47 -4.89 6.25 -4.31
N VAL A 48 -5.19 7.50 -4.65
CA VAL A 48 -4.84 8.08 -5.96
C VAL A 48 -3.34 7.98 -6.19
N ARG A 49 -2.52 8.35 -5.19
CA ARG A 49 -1.07 8.32 -5.32
C ARG A 49 -0.52 6.90 -5.48
N CYS A 50 -1.03 5.93 -4.73
CA CYS A 50 -0.70 4.52 -4.92
C CYS A 50 -1.03 4.04 -6.34
N ARG A 51 -2.21 4.39 -6.87
CA ARG A 51 -2.58 4.01 -8.23
C ARG A 51 -1.62 4.60 -9.28
N GLU A 52 -1.23 5.86 -9.15
CA GLU A 52 -0.31 6.51 -10.07
C GLU A 52 1.06 5.82 -10.09
N ILE A 53 1.63 5.56 -8.92
CA ILE A 53 2.92 4.88 -8.79
C ILE A 53 2.83 3.45 -9.35
N HIS A 54 1.75 2.72 -9.06
CA HIS A 54 1.51 1.37 -9.56
C HIS A 54 1.38 1.34 -11.09
N ASN A 55 0.61 2.25 -11.68
CA ASN A 55 0.40 2.28 -13.13
C ASN A 55 1.67 2.65 -13.88
N ARG A 56 2.56 3.47 -13.29
CA ARG A 56 3.88 3.75 -13.88
C ARG A 56 4.78 2.51 -13.88
N SER A 57 4.73 1.68 -12.83
CA SER A 57 5.55 0.47 -12.76
C SER A 57 4.97 -0.72 -13.52
N GLN A 58 3.65 -0.85 -13.53
CA GLN A 58 2.91 -1.94 -14.16
C GLN A 58 1.71 -1.42 -14.96
N PRO A 59 1.94 -0.82 -16.14
CA PRO A 59 0.87 -0.23 -16.95
C PRO A 59 -0.13 -1.28 -17.48
N ALA A 60 0.26 -2.56 -17.54
CA ALA A 60 -0.61 -3.66 -17.95
C ALA A 60 -1.49 -4.22 -16.81
N HIS A 61 -1.38 -3.70 -15.59
CA HIS A 61 -2.14 -4.20 -14.46
C HIS A 61 -3.65 -3.94 -14.63
N GLN A 62 -4.51 -4.80 -14.08
CA GLN A 62 -5.96 -4.62 -14.14
C GLN A 62 -6.41 -3.26 -13.58
N LEU A 63 -5.68 -2.74 -12.58
CA LEU A 63 -5.92 -1.42 -11.99
C LEU A 63 -5.88 -0.27 -13.00
N ALA A 64 -5.10 -0.40 -14.07
CA ALA A 64 -4.98 0.61 -15.12
C ALA A 64 -6.29 0.80 -15.92
N LYS A 65 -7.17 -0.22 -15.91
CA LYS A 65 -8.47 -0.18 -16.61
C LYS A 65 -9.53 0.64 -15.87
N HIS A 66 -9.32 0.91 -14.59
CA HIS A 66 -10.28 1.62 -13.75
C HIS A 66 -9.87 3.08 -13.57
N ALA A 67 -10.87 3.97 -13.47
CA ALA A 67 -10.63 5.41 -13.30
C ALA A 67 -9.98 5.73 -11.94
N SER A 68 -10.30 4.95 -10.90
CA SER A 68 -9.78 5.11 -9.55
C SER A 68 -9.73 3.79 -8.79
N LEU A 69 -9.00 3.75 -7.66
CA LEU A 69 -8.98 2.59 -6.76
C LEU A 69 -10.36 2.28 -6.14
N PRO A 70 -11.15 3.26 -5.67
CA PRO A 70 -12.52 3.03 -5.22
C PRO A 70 -13.42 2.43 -6.31
N ASP A 71 -13.21 2.82 -7.57
CA ASP A 71 -13.93 2.26 -8.71
C ASP A 71 -13.52 0.82 -9.00
N ALA A 72 -12.21 0.54 -8.96
CA ALA A 72 -11.68 -0.81 -9.09
C ALA A 72 -12.22 -1.76 -8.00
N LEU A 73 -12.35 -1.29 -6.75
CA LEU A 73 -12.90 -2.08 -5.65
C LEU A 73 -14.38 -2.48 -5.83
N ARG A 74 -15.11 -1.86 -6.76
CA ARG A 74 -16.47 -2.27 -7.13
C ARG A 74 -16.49 -3.39 -8.16
N ASP A 75 -15.37 -3.62 -8.84
CA ASP A 75 -15.22 -4.73 -9.78
C ASP A 75 -14.95 -6.04 -9.01
N PRO A 76 -15.81 -7.07 -9.15
CA PRO A 76 -15.64 -8.32 -8.43
C PRO A 76 -14.36 -9.08 -8.82
N ASP A 77 -13.87 -8.94 -10.05
CA ASP A 77 -12.63 -9.58 -10.48
C ASP A 77 -11.41 -8.92 -9.84
N PHE A 78 -11.42 -7.58 -9.73
CA PHE A 78 -10.41 -6.87 -8.98
C PHE A 78 -10.49 -7.18 -7.47
N GLY A 79 -11.70 -7.31 -6.92
CA GLY A 79 -11.91 -7.75 -5.53
C GLY A 79 -11.23 -9.09 -5.24
N ARG A 80 -11.31 -10.07 -6.15
CA ARG A 80 -10.61 -11.35 -6.01
C ARG A 80 -9.09 -11.21 -6.03
N VAL A 81 -8.55 -10.29 -6.84
CA VAL A 81 -7.12 -9.99 -6.86
C VAL A 81 -6.67 -9.39 -5.53
N VAL A 82 -7.44 -8.46 -4.97
CA VAL A 82 -7.17 -7.88 -3.65
C VAL A 82 -7.20 -8.95 -2.57
N GLU A 83 -8.24 -9.79 -2.51
CA GLU A 83 -8.33 -10.89 -1.54
C GLU A 83 -7.14 -11.85 -1.65
N HIS A 84 -6.71 -12.17 -2.88
CA HIS A 84 -5.54 -13.01 -3.10
C HIS A 84 -4.28 -12.39 -2.47
N TRP A 85 -4.07 -11.09 -2.66
CA TRP A 85 -2.91 -10.39 -2.10
C TRP A 85 -3.00 -10.19 -0.59
N GLU A 86 -4.19 -9.98 -0.04
CA GLU A 86 -4.42 -9.92 1.40
C GLU A 86 -4.12 -11.27 2.09
N ARG A 87 -4.41 -12.40 1.42
CA ARG A 87 -4.02 -13.72 1.93
C ARG A 87 -2.52 -13.94 1.85
N TRP A 88 -1.87 -13.39 0.81
CA TRP A 88 -0.41 -13.46 0.68
C TRP A 88 0.30 -12.63 1.78
N CYS A 89 -0.22 -11.43 2.06
CA CYS A 89 0.27 -10.59 3.15
C CYS A 89 -0.88 -9.96 3.94
N SER A 90 -1.33 -10.67 4.98
CA SER A 90 -2.24 -10.12 5.96
C SER A 90 -1.59 -8.98 6.73
N TYR A 91 -2.40 -8.14 7.38
CA TYR A 91 -1.88 -7.08 8.24
C TYR A 91 -0.95 -7.61 9.33
N GLU A 92 -1.32 -8.69 10.02
CA GLU A 92 -0.48 -9.32 11.05
C GLU A 92 0.87 -9.75 10.47
N ARG A 93 0.88 -10.28 9.24
CA ARG A 93 2.13 -10.63 8.55
C ARG A 93 2.93 -9.39 8.19
N ALA A 94 2.27 -8.30 7.77
CA ALA A 94 2.93 -7.03 7.49
C ALA A 94 3.56 -6.43 8.75
N GLU A 95 2.85 -6.44 9.88
CA GLU A 95 3.38 -6.03 11.18
C GLU A 95 4.57 -6.90 11.58
N HIS A 96 4.48 -8.22 11.45
CA HIS A 96 5.57 -9.11 11.78
C HIS A 96 6.80 -8.89 10.88
N LEU A 97 6.60 -8.64 9.58
CA LEU A 97 7.67 -8.28 8.66
C LEU A 97 8.31 -6.95 9.07
N LEU A 98 7.50 -5.95 9.42
CA LEU A 98 8.00 -4.66 9.90
C LEU A 98 8.75 -4.80 11.21
N LEU A 99 8.26 -5.56 12.19
CA LEU A 99 8.97 -5.82 13.45
C LEU A 99 10.34 -6.48 13.21
N GLY A 100 10.42 -7.42 12.27
CA GLY A 100 11.69 -8.04 11.87
C GLY A 100 12.65 -7.08 11.16
N LEU A 101 12.13 -6.04 10.49
CA LEU A 101 12.91 -5.03 9.77
C LEU A 101 13.24 -3.81 10.66
N ASN A 102 12.35 -3.42 11.57
CA ASN A 102 12.46 -2.31 12.52
C ASN A 102 13.42 -2.58 13.67
N GLN A 103 13.80 -3.85 13.91
CA GLN A 103 15.02 -4.13 14.69
C GLN A 103 16.27 -3.46 14.07
N SER A 104 16.18 -2.92 12.85
CA SER A 104 17.23 -2.12 12.19
C SER A 104 16.81 -0.72 11.72
N ALA A 105 15.53 -0.32 11.74
CA ALA A 105 15.08 0.99 11.26
C ALA A 105 13.81 1.47 11.99
N ALA A 106 13.92 2.40 12.92
CA ALA A 106 12.77 2.95 13.63
C ALA A 106 12.04 3.98 12.74
N GLY A 107 10.98 3.54 12.06
CA GLY A 107 9.95 4.41 11.50
C GLY A 107 8.62 4.10 12.18
N GLU A 108 8.30 4.81 13.25
CA GLU A 108 6.99 4.68 13.90
C GLU A 108 5.94 5.41 13.05
N CYS A 109 4.84 4.72 12.69
CA CYS A 109 3.71 5.40 12.04
C CYS A 109 3.16 6.44 13.04
N PRO A 110 3.04 7.72 12.65
CA PRO A 110 2.65 8.78 13.59
C PRO A 110 1.20 8.61 14.05
N GLU A 111 0.90 9.15 15.24
CA GLU A 111 -0.45 9.12 15.81
C GLU A 111 -1.44 9.95 14.98
N SER A 112 -0.99 11.00 14.28
CA SER A 112 -1.74 11.72 13.23
C SER A 112 -0.94 12.85 12.57
N PRO A 113 -1.28 13.28 11.33
CA PRO A 113 -2.20 12.64 10.40
C PRO A 113 -1.48 11.55 9.56
N ARG A 114 -1.94 10.31 9.69
CA ARG A 114 -1.34 9.12 9.04
C ARG A 114 -1.33 9.22 7.52
N GLY A 115 -2.39 9.78 6.93
CA GLY A 115 -2.47 9.99 5.47
C GLY A 115 -1.35 10.89 4.92
N ALA A 116 -1.06 12.00 5.60
CA ALA A 116 -0.01 12.93 5.16
C ALA A 116 1.38 12.28 5.25
N TRP A 117 1.63 11.54 6.32
CA TRP A 117 2.87 10.79 6.49
C TRP A 117 3.04 9.73 5.38
N VAL A 118 1.98 8.98 5.05
CA VAL A 118 2.03 8.03 3.94
C VAL A 118 2.30 8.73 2.60
N LEU A 119 1.68 9.88 2.33
CA LEU A 119 1.97 10.64 1.11
C LEU A 119 3.45 11.04 1.01
N GLU A 120 4.07 11.46 2.11
CA GLU A 120 5.51 11.76 2.16
C GLU A 120 6.35 10.50 1.85
N GLN A 121 6.00 9.35 2.44
CA GLN A 121 6.67 8.09 2.14
C GLN A 121 6.56 7.72 0.65
N LEU A 122 5.38 7.90 0.05
CA LEU A 122 5.16 7.59 -1.36
C LEU A 122 5.97 8.49 -2.30
N GLN A 123 6.29 9.73 -1.91
CA GLN A 123 7.18 10.61 -2.68
C GLN A 123 8.61 10.07 -2.76
N THR A 124 9.06 9.28 -1.78
CA THR A 124 10.39 8.67 -1.82
C THR A 124 10.51 7.59 -2.88
N LEU A 125 9.39 6.95 -3.25
CA LEU A 125 9.33 5.88 -4.27
C LEU A 125 9.47 6.39 -5.71
N GLU A 126 9.44 7.70 -5.91
CA GLU A 126 9.54 8.35 -7.22
C GLU A 126 10.92 8.94 -7.52
N LYS A 127 11.80 9.01 -6.53
CA LYS A 127 13.18 9.52 -6.68
C LYS A 127 14.13 8.41 -7.14
#